data_AF-A0A3D5P957-F1
#
_entry.id   AF-A0A3D5P957-F1
#
_cell.length_a   1.000
_cell.length_b   1.000
_cell.length_c   1.000
_cell.angle_alpha   90.00
_cell.angle_beta   90.00
_cell.angle_gamma   90.00
#
_symmetry.space_group_name_H-M   'P 1'
#
loop_
_entity.id
_entity.type
_entity.pdbx_description
1 polymer ?
#
loop_
_entity_poly.entity_id
_entity_poly.type
_entity_poly.pdbx_seq_one_letter_code
_entity_poly.pdbx_strand_id
1 'polypeptide(L)'
;MINRTVGSMLDSVAEKFPDREAVKYNDRPYRRTWNEFRDECDRAAKGLLAIGIKKGDHVAIWATNVPEWLITLFAAAKIGAVLVTVNTNYKKVELEYL
;
A
#
# COMPACT_ATOMS: atom_id res chain seq x y z
N MET A 1 -6.49 -19.45 -14.38
CA MET A 1 -5.30 -19.20 -13.55
C MET A 1 -5.07 -17.69 -13.51
N ILE A 2 -4.99 -17.06 -12.33
CA ILE A 2 -4.74 -15.61 -12.22
C ILE A 2 -3.22 -15.41 -12.34
N ASN A 3 -2.76 -14.68 -13.36
CA ASN A 3 -1.33 -14.45 -13.64
C ASN A 3 -0.89 -12.99 -13.39
N ARG A 4 -1.56 -12.29 -12.47
CA ARG A 4 -1.27 -10.89 -12.13
C ARG A 4 -1.29 -10.68 -10.63
N THR A 5 -0.35 -9.88 -10.13
CA THR A 5 -0.30 -9.47 -8.72
C THR A 5 -1.01 -8.13 -8.55
N VAL A 6 -1.39 -7.80 -7.32
CA VAL A 6 -1.95 -6.47 -7.02
C VAL A 6 -0.94 -5.35 -7.35
N GLY A 7 0.35 -5.59 -7.09
CA GLY A 7 1.42 -4.65 -7.48
C GLY A 7 1.46 -4.39 -8.99
N SER A 8 1.44 -5.44 -9.82
CA SER A 8 1.46 -5.30 -11.29
C SER A 8 0.13 -4.80 -11.88
N MET A 9 -0.96 -4.90 -11.13
CA MET A 9 -2.22 -4.26 -11.47
C MET A 9 -2.09 -2.74 -11.40
N LEU A 10 -1.50 -2.19 -10.34
CA LEU A 10 -1.31 -0.74 -10.19
C LEU A 10 -0.48 -0.16 -11.34
N ASP A 11 0.63 -0.82 -11.70
CA ASP A 11 1.50 -0.37 -12.80
C ASP A 11 0.74 -0.27 -14.12
N SER A 12 0.02 -1.33 -14.47
CA SER A 12 -0.77 -1.39 -15.69
C SER A 12 -1.90 -0.37 -15.75
N VAL A 13 -2.54 -0.05 -14.62
CA VAL A 13 -3.60 0.97 -14.58
C VAL A 13 -2.99 2.36 -14.73
N ALA A 14 -1.87 2.63 -14.07
CA ALA A 14 -1.15 3.91 -14.18
C ALA A 14 -0.59 4.15 -15.59
N GLU A 15 -0.12 3.10 -16.28
CA GLU A 15 0.27 3.19 -17.69
C GLU A 15 -0.91 3.51 -18.61
N LYS A 16 -2.08 2.90 -18.35
CA LYS A 16 -3.26 3.05 -19.19
C LYS A 16 -3.99 4.38 -18.98
N PHE A 17 -3.96 4.92 -17.76
CA PHE A 17 -4.74 6.09 -17.36
C PHE A 17 -3.94 7.05 -16.46
N PRO A 18 -2.75 7.53 -16.89
CA PRO A 18 -1.78 8.20 -16.02
C PRO A 18 -2.36 9.43 -15.32
N ASP A 19 -3.10 10.27 -16.04
CA ASP A 19 -3.61 11.55 -15.55
C ASP A 19 -5.01 11.47 -14.92
N ARG A 20 -5.63 10.28 -14.92
CA ARG A 20 -6.93 10.10 -14.26
C ARG A 20 -6.75 10.04 -12.75
N GLU A 21 -7.70 10.61 -12.02
CA GLU A 21 -7.73 10.53 -10.57
C GLU A 21 -7.82 9.08 -10.09
N ALA A 22 -6.95 8.72 -9.15
CA ALA A 22 -6.88 7.40 -8.52
C ALA A 22 -7.39 7.44 -7.08
N VAL A 23 -6.89 8.41 -6.29
CA VAL A 23 -7.16 8.49 -4.86
C VAL A 23 -7.41 9.94 -4.48
N LYS A 24 -8.51 10.18 -3.77
CA LYS A 24 -8.86 11.48 -3.20
C LYS A 24 -9.42 11.30 -1.80
N TYR A 25 -8.88 12.06 -0.87
CA TYR A 25 -9.45 12.23 0.46
C TYR A 25 -10.21 13.56 0.52
N ASN A 26 -11.36 13.57 1.19
CA ASN A 26 -12.19 14.77 1.33
C ASN A 26 -11.86 15.58 2.59
N ASP A 27 -11.24 14.95 3.60
CA ASP A 27 -10.91 15.54 4.89
C ASP A 27 -9.52 16.19 4.94
N ARG A 28 -8.70 16.02 3.89
CA ARG A 28 -7.32 16.50 3.80
C ARG A 28 -6.94 16.79 2.33
N PRO A 29 -5.91 17.61 2.07
CA PRO A 29 -5.48 17.95 0.71
C PRO A 29 -4.65 16.82 0.08
N TYR A 30 -5.25 15.64 -0.08
CA TYR A 30 -4.63 14.51 -0.76
C TYR A 30 -5.47 14.10 -1.96
N ARG A 31 -4.94 14.37 -3.14
CA ARG A 31 -5.49 13.98 -4.43
C ARG A 31 -4.33 13.52 -5.30
N ARG A 32 -4.48 12.35 -5.91
CA ARG A 32 -3.44 11.75 -6.76
C ARG A 32 -4.05 11.22 -8.05
N THR A 33 -3.37 11.48 -9.15
CA THR A 33 -3.57 10.72 -10.37
C THR A 33 -2.99 9.31 -10.22
N TRP A 34 -3.31 8.39 -11.13
CA TRP A 34 -2.75 7.03 -11.09
C TRP A 34 -1.22 7.03 -11.17
N ASN A 35 -0.64 7.94 -11.97
CA ASN A 35 0.81 8.06 -12.11
C ASN A 35 1.47 8.50 -10.81
N GLU A 36 0.94 9.56 -10.19
CA GLU A 36 1.47 10.09 -8.92
C GLU A 36 1.32 9.07 -7.78
N PHE A 37 0.19 8.37 -7.73
CA PHE A 37 -0.07 7.36 -6.71
C PHE A 37 0.87 6.15 -6.87
N ARG A 38 1.10 5.68 -8.10
CA ARG A 38 2.09 4.63 -8.39
C ARG A 38 3.47 5.05 -7.92
N ASP A 39 3.89 6.28 -8.23
CA ASP A 39 5.21 6.79 -7.85
C ASP A 39 5.39 6.88 -6.33
N GLU A 40 4.34 7.26 -5.58
CA GLU A 40 4.34 7.21 -4.12
C GLU A 40 4.47 5.78 -3.58
N CYS A 41 3.73 4.83 -4.16
CA CYS A 41 3.85 3.42 -3.82
C CYS A 41 5.24 2.85 -4.13
N ASP A 42 5.85 3.24 -5.24
CA ASP A 42 7.20 2.81 -5.63
C ASP A 42 8.27 3.37 -4.69
N ARG A 43 8.12 4.63 -4.24
CA ARG A 43 9.00 5.20 -3.22
C ARG A 43 8.90 4.43 -1.90
N ALA A 44 7.68 4.14 -1.45
CA ALA A 44 7.46 3.35 -0.23
C ALA A 44 8.00 1.92 -0.37
N ALA A 45 7.79 1.27 -1.52
CA ALA A 45 8.32 -0.07 -1.82
C ALA A 45 9.85 -0.11 -1.72
N LYS A 46 10.53 0.89 -2.29
CA LYS A 46 12.00 1.04 -2.16
C LYS A 46 12.43 1.24 -0.70
N GLY A 47 11.66 2.01 0.08
CA GLY A 47 11.88 2.18 1.51
C GLY A 47 11.78 0.86 2.28
N LEU A 48 10.73 0.06 2.02
CA LEU A 48 10.56 -1.27 2.64
C LEU A 48 11.71 -2.22 2.31
N LEU A 49 12.16 -2.25 1.05
CA LEU A 49 13.34 -3.01 0.64
C LEU A 49 14.61 -2.53 1.36
N ALA A 50 14.79 -1.21 1.50
CA ALA A 50 15.96 -0.61 2.15
C ALA A 50 16.07 -0.96 3.64
N ILE A 51 14.94 -1.14 4.33
CA ILE A 51 14.91 -1.60 5.74
C ILE A 51 14.93 -3.13 5.87
N GLY A 52 15.08 -3.86 4.75
CA GLY A 52 15.33 -5.30 4.74
C GLY A 52 14.10 -6.19 4.58
N ILE A 53 12.92 -5.63 4.29
CA ILE A 53 11.72 -6.43 3.99
C ILE A 53 11.90 -7.17 2.67
N LYS A 54 11.57 -8.45 2.65
CA LYS A 54 11.71 -9.36 1.52
C LYS A 54 10.37 -9.92 1.09
N LYS A 55 10.37 -10.55 -0.09
CA LYS A 55 9.23 -11.32 -0.58
C LYS A 55 8.85 -12.40 0.44
N GLY A 56 7.56 -12.46 0.78
CA GLY A 56 7.02 -13.39 1.77
C GLY A 56 7.04 -12.88 3.22
N ASP A 57 7.77 -11.81 3.51
CA ASP A 57 7.74 -11.19 4.85
C ASP A 57 6.36 -10.60 5.12
N HIS A 58 5.95 -10.64 6.39
CA HIS A 58 4.69 -10.08 6.85
C HIS A 58 4.93 -8.68 7.43
N VAL A 59 4.22 -7.69 6.90
CA VAL A 59 4.32 -6.29 7.32
C VAL A 59 2.99 -5.88 7.95
N ALA A 60 3.00 -5.72 9.26
CA ALA A 60 1.83 -5.22 9.97
C ALA A 60 1.68 -3.70 9.78
N ILE A 61 0.47 -3.26 9.49
CA ILE A 61 0.10 -1.84 9.52
C ILE A 61 -1.00 -1.59 10.54
N TRP A 62 -0.71 -0.70 11.47
CA TRP A 62 -1.66 -0.21 12.45
C TRP A 62 -1.89 1.28 12.22
N ALA A 63 -2.85 1.59 11.36
CA ALA A 63 -3.19 2.96 10.99
C ALA A 63 -4.70 3.10 10.75
N THR A 64 -5.20 4.32 10.91
CA THR A 64 -6.57 4.68 10.54
C THR A 64 -6.69 4.84 9.01
N ASN A 65 -7.84 5.32 8.52
CA ASN A 65 -8.03 5.62 7.09
C ASN A 65 -7.23 6.86 6.67
N VAL A 66 -5.94 6.67 6.43
CA VAL A 66 -4.99 7.70 5.96
C VAL A 66 -4.34 7.22 4.65
N PRO A 67 -3.86 8.13 3.78
CA PRO A 67 -3.25 7.76 2.51
C PRO A 67 -2.12 6.74 2.63
N GLU A 68 -1.32 6.85 3.69
CA GLU A 68 -0.19 5.98 3.99
C GLU A 68 -0.61 4.52 4.16
N TRP A 69 -1.84 4.26 4.62
CA TRP A 69 -2.38 2.91 4.70
C TRP A 69 -2.48 2.28 3.31
N LEU A 70 -3.06 3.02 2.36
CA LEU A 70 -3.22 2.56 0.98
C LEU A 70 -1.88 2.46 0.26
N ILE A 71 -0.97 3.42 0.47
CA ILE A 71 0.39 3.39 -0.06
C ILE A 71 1.12 2.13 0.43
N THR A 72 1.02 1.82 1.73
CA THR A 72 1.71 0.66 2.33
C THR A 72 1.19 -0.67 1.79
N LEU A 73 -0.12 -0.77 1.55
CA LEU A 73 -0.72 -1.94 0.89
C LEU A 73 -0.11 -2.21 -0.49
N PHE A 74 -0.08 -1.20 -1.36
CA PHE A 74 0.46 -1.38 -2.71
C PHE A 74 1.98 -1.53 -2.71
N ALA A 75 2.69 -0.83 -1.83
CA ALA A 75 4.13 -0.97 -1.65
C ALA A 75 4.52 -2.40 -1.23
N ALA A 76 3.85 -2.97 -0.22
CA ALA A 76 4.05 -4.35 0.21
C ALA A 76 3.73 -5.34 -0.92
N ALA A 77 2.60 -5.16 -1.60
CA ALA A 77 2.20 -6.01 -2.73
C ALA A 77 3.20 -5.96 -3.91
N LYS A 78 3.80 -4.80 -4.19
CA LYS A 78 4.81 -4.62 -5.25
C LYS A 78 6.08 -5.42 -5.00
N ILE A 79 6.51 -5.52 -3.74
CA ILE A 79 7.72 -6.28 -3.37
C ILE A 79 7.44 -7.74 -3.03
N GLY A 80 6.17 -8.15 -3.08
CA GLY A 80 5.74 -9.50 -2.75
C GLY A 80 5.72 -9.80 -1.25
N ALA A 81 5.67 -8.76 -0.40
CA ALA A 81 5.41 -8.89 1.02
C ALA A 81 3.89 -9.04 1.28
N VAL A 82 3.54 -9.58 2.45
CA VAL A 82 2.16 -9.78 2.89
C VAL A 82 1.81 -8.66 3.86
N LEU A 83 0.83 -7.81 3.48
CA LEU A 83 0.32 -6.81 4.41
C LEU A 83 -0.60 -7.47 5.44
N VAL A 84 -0.31 -7.28 6.72
CA VAL A 84 -1.17 -7.68 7.83
C VAL A 84 -1.88 -6.44 8.36
N THR A 85 -3.21 -6.42 8.26
CA THR A 85 -4.00 -5.27 8.70
C THR A 85 -4.35 -5.39 10.18
N VAL A 86 -3.97 -4.41 10.99
CA VAL A 86 -4.32 -4.35 12.41
C VAL A 86 -5.42 -3.32 12.61
N ASN A 87 -6.60 -3.75 13.04
CA ASN A 87 -7.73 -2.85 13.26
C ASN A 87 -7.43 -1.92 14.45
N THR A 88 -7.60 -0.62 14.24
CA THR A 88 -7.32 0.40 15.25
C THR A 88 -8.26 0.41 16.46
N ASN A 89 -9.39 -0.30 16.36
CA ASN A 89 -10.33 -0.49 17.46
C ASN A 89 -9.95 -1.63 18.42
N TYR A 90 -8.91 -2.43 18.12
CA TYR A 90 -8.44 -3.47 19.03
C TYR A 90 -7.91 -2.83 20.33
N LYS A 91 -8.45 -3.26 21.47
CA LYS A 91 -7.93 -2.83 22.79
C LYS A 91 -6.59 -3.54 23.02
N LYS A 92 -5.66 -2.90 23.75
CA LYS A 92 -4.26 -3.36 23.98
C LYS A 92 -4.06 -4.87 24.24
N VAL A 93 -5.05 -5.57 24.79
CA VAL A 93 -4.98 -7.00 25.14
C VAL A 93 -5.06 -7.92 23.90
N GLU A 94 -5.56 -7.44 22.77
CA GLU A 94 -5.73 -8.26 21.54
C GLU A 94 -4.50 -8.19 20.62
N LEU A 95 -3.53 -7.31 20.90
CA LEU A 95 -2.31 -7.13 20.09
C LEU A 95 -1.26 -8.24 20.29
N GLU A 96 -1.34 -9.01 21.39
CA GLU A 96 -0.35 -10.05 21.72
C GLU A 96 -0.46 -11.31 20.84
N TYR A 97 -1.54 -11.44 20.04
CA TYR A 97 -1.81 -12.62 19.20
C TYR A 97 -1.60 -12.38 17.69
N LEU A 98 -1.08 -11.21 17.30
CA LEU A 98 -0.73 -10.81 15.93
C LEU A 98 0.76 -11.00 15.66
#